data_AF-A0A8B7Y444-F1
#
_entry.id   AF-A0A8B7Y444-F1
#
_cell.length_a   1.000
_cell.length_b   1.000
_cell.length_c   1.000
_cell.angle_alpha   90.00
_cell.angle_beta   90.00
_cell.angle_gamma   90.00
#
_symmetry.space_group_name_H-M   'P 1'
#
loop_
_entity.id
_entity.type
_entity.pdbx_description
1 polymer ?
#
loop_
_entity_poly.entity_id
_entity_poly.type
_entity_poly.pdbx_seq_one_letter_code
_entity_poly.pdbx_strand_id
1 'polypeptide(L)'
;MIPLKMTSNKTLNCRGDDAEPVYQICQQSLTRDYQVIQIKDENRRIKMILRATDHNSFTTVVSLPATRKRPAVAFDHGSFPKKRRSTSYHAHYRRSVAKAAARSVGQPTVRKRLLPQNEGHEPKRPRVAESQDSDSDNRSPSIDNDWFIQVGLSAKDIEVLDNGEWLTDEHISAAQRLLRRQFPTFGGLQEPVLGEILQFEPMTTDGAQIMLNGGGHWVTVCRANSEIKLLDSKNEGLNSKLSSQIINLCGDKVGRSLGLQVQLPVMHPQRGSSDCGLFAVAYATEVAFGGRPELTVFDQKAMRKHLKCCLESQKMTPFPRKNCAQRTSRNVGCKAQTLRN
;
A
#
# COMPACT_ATOMS: atom_id res chain seq x y z
N MET A 1 15.14 35.98 13.33
CA MET A 1 14.24 35.33 14.30
C MET A 1 12.95 36.13 14.38
N ILE A 2 11.80 35.50 14.15
CA ILE A 2 10.45 36.09 14.30
C ILE A 2 9.58 35.00 14.93
N PRO A 3 8.79 35.28 15.98
CA PRO A 3 8.12 34.23 16.74
C PRO A 3 6.89 33.65 16.03
N LEU A 4 6.77 32.34 16.02
CA LEU A 4 5.54 31.63 15.65
C LEU A 4 4.50 31.82 16.75
N LYS A 5 3.42 32.56 16.46
CA LYS A 5 2.21 32.58 17.30
C LYS A 5 1.50 31.24 17.17
N MET A 6 1.39 30.48 18.26
CA MET A 6 0.40 29.42 18.37
C MET A 6 -0.99 30.05 18.48
N THR A 7 -1.89 29.71 17.56
CA THR A 7 -3.31 30.09 17.64
C THR A 7 -4.14 28.94 18.20
N SER A 8 -4.92 29.25 19.23
CA SER A 8 -5.80 28.32 19.95
C SER A 8 -6.70 27.48 19.05
N ASN A 9 -6.91 26.22 19.43
CA ASN A 9 -8.10 25.48 19.01
C ASN A 9 -9.35 26.27 19.43
N LYS A 10 -10.31 26.44 18.52
CA LYS A 10 -11.65 26.95 18.83
C LYS A 10 -12.64 25.80 18.74
N THR A 11 -13.09 25.33 19.89
CA THR A 11 -14.28 24.47 20.00
C THR A 11 -15.51 25.36 19.81
N LEU A 12 -16.22 25.26 18.69
CA LEU A 12 -17.56 25.82 18.59
C LEU A 12 -18.52 24.88 19.32
N ASN A 13 -19.20 25.40 20.34
CA ASN A 13 -20.14 24.63 21.15
C ASN A 13 -21.57 25.06 20.78
N CYS A 14 -22.19 24.34 19.85
CA CYS A 14 -23.59 24.53 19.47
C CYS A 14 -24.42 23.39 20.07
N ARG A 15 -25.31 23.71 21.02
CA ARG A 15 -26.28 22.75 21.54
C ARG A 15 -27.38 22.51 20.50
N GLY A 16 -27.54 21.27 20.09
CA GLY A 16 -28.65 20.75 19.30
C GLY A 16 -28.55 19.24 19.30
N ASP A 17 -29.61 18.54 19.69
CA ASP A 17 -29.63 17.09 19.82
C ASP A 17 -29.77 16.41 18.45
N ASP A 18 -28.64 16.27 17.74
CA ASP A 18 -28.47 15.35 16.62
C ASP A 18 -27.01 14.86 16.59
N ALA A 19 -26.80 13.56 16.43
CA ALA A 19 -25.47 12.95 16.50
C ALA A 19 -24.67 13.18 15.19
N GLU A 20 -23.93 14.30 15.14
CA GLU A 20 -23.00 14.60 14.04
C GLU A 20 -21.85 13.56 13.97
N PRO A 21 -21.53 13.04 12.76
CA PRO A 21 -20.47 12.05 12.58
C PRO A 21 -19.07 12.62 12.84
N VAL A 22 -18.26 11.91 13.64
CA VAL A 22 -16.91 12.34 14.03
C VAL A 22 -15.93 12.16 12.87
N TYR A 23 -15.61 13.24 12.16
CA TYR A 23 -14.62 13.25 11.09
C TYR A 23 -13.18 13.41 11.61
N GLN A 24 -12.30 12.47 11.26
CA GLN A 24 -10.87 12.61 11.52
C GLN A 24 -10.19 13.39 10.38
N ILE A 25 -9.80 14.63 10.67
CA ILE A 25 -9.11 15.51 9.72
C ILE A 25 -7.61 15.24 9.76
N CYS A 26 -7.03 14.79 8.64
CA CYS A 26 -5.58 14.68 8.49
C CYS A 26 -5.10 15.70 7.44
N GLN A 27 -4.36 16.72 7.89
CA GLN A 27 -3.74 17.72 7.01
C GLN A 27 -2.38 17.19 6.53
N GLN A 28 -2.16 17.09 5.22
CA GLN A 28 -0.85 16.74 4.68
C GLN A 28 -0.50 17.54 3.42
N SER A 29 0.73 18.06 3.43
CA SER A 29 1.41 18.81 2.36
C SER A 29 0.83 20.20 2.00
N LEU A 30 1.75 21.16 1.86
CA LEU A 30 1.50 22.50 1.34
C LEU A 30 2.16 22.61 -0.04
N THR A 31 1.37 22.68 -1.10
CA THR A 31 1.78 23.41 -2.30
C THR A 31 1.38 24.88 -2.13
N ARG A 32 1.99 25.81 -2.86
CA ARG A 32 1.85 27.25 -2.57
C ARG A 32 0.42 27.78 -2.66
N ASP A 33 -0.43 27.14 -3.46
CA ASP A 33 -1.73 27.71 -3.86
C ASP A 33 -2.93 26.89 -3.32
N TYR A 34 -2.69 25.68 -2.79
CA TYR A 34 -3.75 24.77 -2.33
C TYR A 34 -3.38 23.95 -1.08
N GLN A 35 -4.33 23.80 -0.17
CA GLN A 35 -4.32 22.78 0.88
C GLN A 35 -5.18 21.59 0.43
N VAL A 36 -4.59 20.39 0.46
CA VAL A 36 -5.32 19.13 0.26
C VAL A 36 -5.78 18.62 1.61
N ILE A 37 -7.10 18.56 1.82
CA ILE A 37 -7.70 18.01 3.04
C ILE A 37 -8.29 16.65 2.69
N GLN A 38 -7.76 15.59 3.29
CA GLN A 38 -8.34 14.26 3.23
C GLN A 38 -9.29 14.07 4.40
N ILE A 39 -10.56 13.79 4.10
CA ILE A 39 -11.56 13.38 5.08
C ILE A 39 -11.91 11.92 4.80
N LYS A 40 -11.64 11.04 5.77
CA LYS A 40 -12.17 9.67 5.75
C LYS A 40 -13.59 9.72 6.36
N ASP A 41 -14.60 9.27 5.62
CA ASP A 41 -15.93 9.04 6.20
C ASP A 41 -15.95 7.76 7.05
N GLU A 42 -17.06 7.51 7.77
CA GLU A 42 -17.24 6.33 8.63
C GLU A 42 -17.07 5.00 7.87
N ASN A 43 -17.25 5.01 6.55
CA ASN A 43 -17.06 3.87 5.66
C ASN A 43 -15.62 3.77 5.10
N ARG A 44 -14.69 4.59 5.64
CA ARG A 44 -13.30 4.79 5.19
C ARG A 44 -13.16 5.24 3.73
N ARG A 45 -14.19 5.87 3.15
CA ARG A 45 -14.06 6.48 1.82
C ARG A 45 -13.33 7.81 1.95
N ILE A 46 -12.30 8.00 1.13
CA ILE A 46 -11.57 9.25 1.06
C ILE A 46 -12.41 10.26 0.26
N LYS A 47 -12.83 11.34 0.92
CA LYS A 47 -13.27 12.57 0.27
C LYS A 47 -12.09 13.53 0.27
N MET A 48 -11.63 13.91 -0.92
CA MET A 48 -10.65 15.00 -1.07
C MET A 48 -11.38 16.33 -1.17
N ILE A 49 -10.97 17.30 -0.35
CA ILE A 49 -11.34 18.70 -0.49
C ILE A 49 -10.08 19.48 -0.85
N LEU A 50 -10.15 20.24 -1.94
CA LEU A 50 -9.13 21.21 -2.31
C LEU A 50 -9.56 22.58 -1.78
N ARG A 51 -8.74 23.19 -0.94
CA ARG A 51 -8.94 24.55 -0.44
C ARG A 51 -7.88 25.45 -1.06
N ALA A 52 -8.30 26.40 -1.90
CA ALA A 52 -7.42 27.49 -2.34
C ALA A 52 -7.00 28.34 -1.14
N THR A 53 -5.75 28.77 -1.08
CA THR A 53 -5.22 29.53 0.07
C THR A 53 -5.72 30.97 0.14
N ASP A 54 -6.15 31.52 -1.00
CA ASP A 54 -6.23 32.98 -1.20
C ASP A 54 -7.66 33.54 -1.10
N HIS A 55 -8.67 32.66 -1.08
CA HIS A 55 -10.07 33.02 -0.93
C HIS A 55 -10.77 32.10 0.07
N ASN A 56 -11.63 32.67 0.92
CA ASN A 56 -12.33 31.93 1.99
C ASN A 56 -13.54 31.12 1.46
N SER A 57 -13.44 30.59 0.25
CA SER A 57 -14.47 29.81 -0.45
C SER A 57 -14.11 28.32 -0.48
N PHE A 58 -15.02 27.48 0.01
CA PHE A 58 -14.89 26.03 -0.09
C PHE A 58 -15.61 25.54 -1.34
N THR A 59 -14.91 24.82 -2.24
CA THR A 59 -15.54 24.16 -3.38
C THR A 59 -15.67 22.67 -3.12
N THR A 60 -16.83 22.24 -2.64
CA THR A 60 -17.16 20.82 -2.52
C THR A 60 -17.45 20.25 -3.89
N VAL A 61 -16.62 19.31 -4.37
CA VAL A 61 -16.87 18.58 -5.62
C VAL A 61 -17.95 17.52 -5.36
N VAL A 62 -19.22 17.93 -5.42
CA VAL A 62 -20.38 17.04 -5.30
C VAL A 62 -20.74 16.48 -6.68
N SER A 63 -20.86 15.15 -6.79
CA SER A 63 -21.36 14.50 -7.99
C SER A 63 -22.84 14.84 -8.23
N LEU A 64 -23.14 15.63 -9.25
CA LEU A 64 -24.50 16.02 -9.60
C LEU A 64 -25.33 14.85 -10.18
N PRO A 65 -26.63 14.71 -9.81
CA PRO A 65 -27.53 13.76 -10.44
C PRO A 65 -28.04 14.30 -11.80
N ALA A 66 -28.14 13.42 -12.80
CA ALA A 66 -28.55 13.82 -14.16
C ALA A 66 -30.08 13.92 -14.31
N THR A 67 -30.61 15.14 -14.42
CA THR A 67 -32.00 15.40 -14.84
C THR A 67 -32.05 15.88 -16.29
N ARG A 68 -32.77 15.12 -17.14
CA ARG A 68 -33.01 15.49 -18.55
C ARG A 68 -34.23 16.41 -18.68
N LYS A 69 -34.11 17.47 -19.46
CA LYS A 69 -35.20 17.96 -20.32
C LYS A 69 -34.80 17.77 -21.78
N ARG A 70 -35.74 17.31 -22.61
CA ARG A 70 -35.61 17.12 -24.06
C ARG A 70 -36.40 18.22 -24.78
N PRO A 71 -35.93 18.77 -25.90
CA PRO A 71 -36.76 19.07 -27.06
C PRO A 71 -36.95 17.80 -27.90
N ALA A 72 -38.03 17.73 -28.68
CA ALA A 72 -38.35 16.59 -29.53
C ALA A 72 -37.96 16.87 -31.00
N VAL A 73 -37.25 15.92 -31.61
CA VAL A 73 -37.24 15.70 -33.06
C VAL A 73 -37.19 14.17 -33.26
N ALA A 74 -37.97 13.65 -34.21
CA ALA A 74 -38.01 12.22 -34.53
C ALA A 74 -36.97 11.88 -35.60
N PHE A 75 -36.35 10.70 -35.53
CA PHE A 75 -36.33 9.71 -36.62
C PHE A 75 -35.68 8.37 -36.18
N ASP A 76 -36.34 7.30 -36.62
CA ASP A 76 -35.94 5.90 -36.86
C ASP A 76 -35.19 4.99 -35.85
N HIS A 77 -35.36 3.68 -36.09
CA HIS A 77 -35.00 2.55 -35.25
C HIS A 77 -33.56 2.05 -35.45
N GLY A 78 -32.86 1.79 -34.33
CA GLY A 78 -31.53 1.14 -34.34
C GLY A 78 -31.12 0.60 -32.97
N SER A 79 -31.05 -0.73 -32.87
CA SER A 79 -30.77 -1.56 -31.68
C SER A 79 -29.71 -1.05 -30.68
N PHE A 80 -30.10 -0.89 -29.41
CA PHE A 80 -29.18 -0.64 -28.27
C PHE A 80 -28.93 -1.92 -27.43
N PRO A 81 -27.67 -2.31 -27.16
CA PRO A 81 -27.36 -3.26 -26.10
C PRO A 81 -27.40 -2.59 -24.71
N LYS A 82 -27.79 -3.38 -23.69
CA LYS A 82 -28.11 -2.90 -22.33
C LYS A 82 -26.89 -2.34 -21.59
N LYS A 83 -27.00 -1.11 -21.05
CA LYS A 83 -26.01 -0.53 -20.12
C LYS A 83 -25.87 -1.40 -18.85
N ARG A 84 -24.71 -2.02 -18.64
CA ARG A 84 -24.35 -2.56 -17.32
C ARG A 84 -23.99 -1.43 -16.36
N ARG A 85 -24.55 -1.45 -15.15
CA ARG A 85 -24.22 -0.51 -14.08
C ARG A 85 -22.77 -0.74 -13.62
N SER A 86 -21.96 0.31 -13.62
CA SER A 86 -20.65 0.29 -12.96
C SER A 86 -20.85 0.06 -11.46
N THR A 87 -20.13 -0.92 -10.90
CA THR A 87 -20.08 -1.15 -9.46
C THR A 87 -18.66 -0.84 -8.99
N SER A 88 -18.52 -0.12 -7.87
CA SER A 88 -17.21 0.39 -7.46
C SER A 88 -16.23 -0.75 -7.15
N TYR A 89 -15.00 -0.59 -7.64
CA TYR A 89 -13.97 -1.65 -7.67
C TYR A 89 -13.64 -2.20 -6.27
N HIS A 90 -13.78 -1.38 -5.23
CA HIS A 90 -13.60 -1.75 -3.83
C HIS A 90 -14.54 -2.89 -3.38
N ALA A 91 -15.74 -2.99 -3.97
CA ALA A 91 -16.67 -4.10 -3.72
C ALA A 91 -16.22 -5.41 -4.40
N HIS A 92 -15.54 -5.33 -5.54
CA HIS A 92 -14.96 -6.50 -6.21
C HIS A 92 -13.76 -7.06 -5.45
N TYR A 93 -12.87 -6.20 -4.94
CA TYR A 93 -11.76 -6.62 -4.08
C TYR A 93 -12.25 -7.35 -2.81
N ARG A 94 -13.18 -6.75 -2.06
CA ARG A 94 -13.76 -7.39 -0.85
C ARG A 94 -14.47 -8.73 -1.17
N ARG A 95 -15.14 -8.85 -2.32
CA ARG A 95 -15.77 -10.12 -2.75
C ARG A 95 -14.74 -11.20 -3.10
N SER A 96 -13.63 -10.85 -3.73
CA SER A 96 -12.55 -11.80 -4.04
C SER A 96 -11.87 -12.33 -2.77
N VAL A 97 -11.62 -11.45 -1.79
CA VAL A 97 -11.06 -11.84 -0.47
C VAL A 97 -12.02 -12.77 0.27
N ALA A 98 -13.31 -12.41 0.39
CA ALA A 98 -14.31 -13.26 1.05
C ALA A 98 -14.46 -14.65 0.39
N LYS A 99 -14.34 -14.74 -0.94
CA LYS A 99 -14.42 -16.00 -1.69
C LYS A 99 -13.17 -16.88 -1.52
N ALA A 100 -12.02 -16.30 -1.16
CA ALA A 100 -10.82 -17.05 -0.81
C ALA A 100 -10.91 -17.62 0.61
N ALA A 101 -11.31 -16.80 1.59
CA ALA A 101 -11.48 -17.22 2.99
C ALA A 101 -12.43 -18.43 3.13
N ALA A 102 -13.58 -18.39 2.45
CA ALA A 102 -14.59 -19.45 2.47
C ALA A 102 -14.12 -20.82 1.91
N ARG A 103 -12.96 -20.88 1.24
CA ARG A 103 -12.37 -22.14 0.72
C ARG A 103 -11.38 -22.80 1.68
N SER A 104 -11.05 -22.16 2.81
CA SER A 104 -10.08 -22.68 3.79
C SER A 104 -10.69 -23.55 4.90
N VAL A 105 -12.02 -23.53 5.06
CA VAL A 105 -12.71 -24.27 6.13
C VAL A 105 -13.13 -25.66 5.65
N GLY A 106 -12.17 -26.60 5.66
CA GLY A 106 -12.41 -28.03 5.52
C GLY A 106 -11.88 -28.77 6.76
N GLN A 107 -12.78 -29.44 7.50
CA GLN A 107 -12.44 -30.12 8.76
C GLN A 107 -11.49 -31.31 8.55
N PRO A 108 -10.52 -31.56 9.46
CA PRO A 108 -9.82 -32.84 9.55
C PRO A 108 -10.64 -33.85 10.36
N THR A 109 -10.78 -35.07 9.84
CA THR A 109 -11.48 -36.17 10.52
C THR A 109 -10.55 -36.97 11.45
N VAL A 110 -11.09 -37.36 12.60
CA VAL A 110 -10.40 -38.11 13.66
C VAL A 110 -10.23 -39.58 13.30
N ARG A 111 -9.06 -40.18 13.58
CA ARG A 111 -8.94 -41.61 13.87
C ARG A 111 -8.03 -41.89 15.07
N LYS A 112 -8.61 -42.51 16.10
CA LYS A 112 -7.93 -43.03 17.30
C LYS A 112 -7.14 -44.31 17.00
N ARG A 113 -6.07 -44.55 17.75
CA ARG A 113 -5.61 -45.90 18.13
C ARG A 113 -5.08 -45.85 19.58
N LEU A 114 -5.25 -46.94 20.32
CA LEU A 114 -5.13 -47.02 21.78
C LEU A 114 -3.91 -47.85 22.22
N LEU A 115 -3.28 -47.40 23.32
CA LEU A 115 -2.67 -48.20 24.42
C LEU A 115 -1.42 -49.08 24.10
N PRO A 116 -0.66 -49.54 25.13
CA PRO A 116 -0.91 -49.48 26.58
C PRO A 116 0.14 -48.77 27.45
N GLN A 117 -0.19 -48.68 28.74
CA GLN A 117 0.58 -48.10 29.85
C GLN A 117 1.65 -49.08 30.38
N ASN A 118 2.60 -48.59 31.19
CA ASN A 118 3.30 -49.41 32.17
C ASN A 118 3.55 -48.62 33.46
N GLU A 119 3.53 -49.31 34.60
CA GLU A 119 3.76 -48.79 35.95
C GLU A 119 5.28 -48.61 36.19
N GLY A 120 5.81 -47.85 37.15
CA GLY A 120 5.24 -47.03 38.23
C GLY A 120 6.18 -47.08 39.45
N HIS A 121 6.54 -45.94 40.06
CA HIS A 121 7.00 -45.82 41.47
C HIS A 121 7.29 -44.34 41.85
N GLU A 122 6.70 -43.89 42.95
CA GLU A 122 7.14 -42.73 43.75
C GLU A 122 7.80 -43.29 45.04
N PRO A 123 8.62 -42.53 45.81
CA PRO A 123 7.99 -41.76 46.90
C PRO A 123 8.72 -40.48 47.43
N LYS A 124 7.89 -39.53 47.91
CA LYS A 124 8.03 -38.69 49.12
C LYS A 124 8.82 -37.36 49.13
N ARG A 125 8.02 -36.30 49.34
CA ARG A 125 8.27 -34.92 49.86
C ARG A 125 8.75 -34.88 51.33
N PRO A 126 9.35 -33.77 51.85
CA PRO A 126 8.64 -32.51 52.27
C PRO A 126 9.42 -31.20 51.96
N ARG A 127 8.98 -29.94 52.16
CA ARG A 127 7.71 -29.16 52.40
C ARG A 127 8.17 -27.74 52.87
N VAL A 128 7.25 -26.75 52.89
CA VAL A 128 7.37 -25.38 53.49
C VAL A 128 8.11 -24.38 52.56
N ALA A 129 7.72 -23.11 52.35
CA ALA A 129 6.60 -22.25 52.80
C ALA A 129 6.10 -21.28 51.69
N GLU A 130 5.11 -20.43 52.00
CA GLU A 130 4.62 -19.28 51.23
C GLU A 130 5.28 -17.96 51.68
N SER A 131 5.18 -16.86 50.90
CA SER A 131 4.23 -15.77 51.22
C SER A 131 4.38 -14.47 50.39
N GLN A 132 3.22 -13.91 50.03
CA GLN A 132 2.87 -12.48 49.90
C GLN A 132 3.14 -11.69 48.60
N ASP A 133 2.03 -11.31 47.99
CA ASP A 133 1.85 -10.23 47.02
C ASP A 133 2.05 -8.84 47.65
N SER A 134 2.41 -7.88 46.80
CA SER A 134 2.03 -6.48 47.00
C SER A 134 1.85 -5.80 45.66
N ASP A 135 0.59 -5.72 45.19
CA ASP A 135 0.23 -4.92 44.03
C ASP A 135 0.59 -3.44 44.25
N SER A 136 1.34 -2.89 43.30
CA SER A 136 1.57 -1.46 43.15
C SER A 136 1.38 -1.13 41.67
N ASP A 137 0.13 -1.21 41.23
CA ASP A 137 -0.26 -1.03 39.84
C ASP A 137 -0.10 0.44 39.43
N ASN A 138 1.08 0.77 38.90
CA ASN A 138 1.39 2.08 38.33
C ASN A 138 2.05 1.92 36.96
N ARG A 139 1.48 1.03 36.13
CA ARG A 139 1.82 0.96 34.70
C ARG A 139 1.11 2.07 33.95
N SER A 140 1.85 3.17 33.76
CA SER A 140 1.64 4.04 32.60
C SER A 140 1.57 3.17 31.33
N PRO A 141 0.69 3.44 30.35
CA PRO A 141 0.57 2.60 29.16
C PRO A 141 1.90 2.50 28.43
N SER A 142 2.47 1.29 28.34
CA SER A 142 3.73 1.06 27.66
C SER A 142 3.55 1.29 26.16
N ILE A 143 4.16 2.37 25.66
CA ILE A 143 4.10 2.81 24.25
C ILE A 143 4.68 1.76 23.28
N ASP A 144 5.38 0.74 23.80
CA ASP A 144 6.04 -0.32 23.03
C ASP A 144 5.11 -1.30 22.29
N ASN A 145 3.85 -1.50 22.73
CA ASN A 145 2.99 -2.55 22.15
C ASN A 145 2.35 -2.17 20.80
N ASP A 146 2.24 -0.88 20.49
CA ASP A 146 1.50 -0.37 19.32
C ASP A 146 2.41 0.33 18.29
N TRP A 147 3.62 -0.21 18.06
CA TRP A 147 4.59 0.34 17.09
C TRP A 147 3.98 0.60 15.70
N PHE A 148 2.99 -0.19 15.31
CA PHE A 148 2.32 -0.12 14.01
C PHE A 148 1.59 1.22 13.80
N ILE A 149 1.15 1.89 14.86
CA ILE A 149 0.56 3.23 14.79
C ILE A 149 1.57 4.25 14.25
N GLN A 150 2.85 4.13 14.62
CA GLN A 150 3.92 5.07 14.27
C GLN A 150 4.26 5.07 12.76
N VAL A 151 3.98 3.94 12.08
CA VAL A 151 4.09 3.81 10.61
C VAL A 151 2.75 4.02 9.88
N GLY A 152 1.66 4.27 10.62
CA GLY A 152 0.33 4.52 10.06
C GLY A 152 -0.46 3.26 9.71
N LEU A 153 -0.17 2.14 10.36
CA LEU A 153 -0.88 0.87 10.22
C LEU A 153 -1.82 0.63 11.41
N SER A 154 -2.67 -0.40 11.32
CA SER A 154 -3.51 -0.90 12.41
C SER A 154 -3.14 -2.35 12.77
N ALA A 155 -3.60 -2.85 13.92
CA ALA A 155 -3.41 -4.25 14.31
C ALA A 155 -3.87 -5.24 13.23
N LYS A 156 -4.95 -4.92 12.49
CA LYS A 156 -5.43 -5.72 11.36
C LYS A 156 -4.45 -5.78 10.17
N ASP A 157 -3.68 -4.73 9.95
CA ASP A 157 -2.62 -4.76 8.93
C ASP A 157 -1.47 -5.67 9.38
N ILE A 158 -1.21 -5.76 10.70
CA ILE A 158 -0.25 -6.73 11.24
C ILE A 158 -0.75 -8.17 11.08
N GLU A 159 -2.05 -8.44 11.27
CA GLU A 159 -2.67 -9.74 10.94
C GLU A 159 -2.50 -10.12 9.45
N VAL A 160 -2.61 -9.16 8.52
CA VAL A 160 -2.37 -9.37 7.08
C VAL A 160 -0.91 -9.78 6.82
N LEU A 161 0.05 -9.19 7.54
CA LEU A 161 1.45 -9.60 7.48
C LEU A 161 1.66 -11.01 8.03
N ASP A 162 1.09 -11.35 9.20
CA ASP A 162 1.30 -12.65 9.84
C ASP A 162 0.61 -13.81 9.11
N ASN A 163 -0.59 -13.60 8.57
CA ASN A 163 -1.41 -14.64 7.92
C ASN A 163 -1.03 -14.94 6.46
N GLY A 164 0.00 -14.29 5.90
CA GLY A 164 0.40 -14.52 4.50
C GLY A 164 -0.49 -13.84 3.46
N GLU A 165 -1.35 -12.92 3.87
CA GLU A 165 -2.35 -12.26 3.02
C GLU A 165 -1.75 -11.22 2.05
N TRP A 166 -2.58 -10.71 1.16
CA TRP A 166 -2.20 -9.72 0.14
C TRP A 166 -1.98 -8.36 0.80
N LEU A 167 -0.81 -7.75 0.59
CA LEU A 167 -0.53 -6.42 1.15
C LEU A 167 -1.48 -5.37 0.56
N THR A 168 -2.00 -4.50 1.43
CA THR A 168 -2.88 -3.38 1.08
C THR A 168 -2.06 -2.13 0.72
N ASP A 169 -2.76 -1.11 0.23
CA ASP A 169 -2.25 0.24 0.01
C ASP A 169 -1.59 0.83 1.27
N GLU A 170 -2.19 0.67 2.46
CA GLU A 170 -1.61 1.20 3.71
C GLU A 170 -0.23 0.56 4.02
N HIS A 171 -0.02 -0.74 3.73
CA HIS A 171 1.29 -1.40 3.87
C HIS A 171 2.35 -0.83 2.92
N ILE A 172 1.98 -0.65 1.66
CA ILE A 172 2.86 -0.09 0.64
C ILE A 172 3.20 1.37 0.98
N SER A 173 2.21 2.15 1.40
CA SER A 173 2.41 3.53 1.86
C SER A 173 3.33 3.60 3.08
N ALA A 174 3.14 2.75 4.09
CA ALA A 174 4.05 2.68 5.24
C ALA A 174 5.51 2.41 4.82
N ALA A 175 5.74 1.39 3.98
CA ALA A 175 7.08 1.06 3.48
C ALA A 175 7.71 2.19 2.65
N GLN A 176 6.94 2.82 1.74
CA GLN A 176 7.42 3.95 0.94
C GLN A 176 7.72 5.19 1.81
N ARG A 177 6.90 5.48 2.82
CA ARG A 177 7.15 6.58 3.78
C ARG A 177 8.45 6.35 4.55
N LEU A 178 8.74 5.11 4.98
CA LEU A 178 10.02 4.77 5.63
C LEU A 178 11.22 4.93 4.69
N LEU A 179 11.16 4.38 3.48
CA LEU A 179 12.22 4.58 2.47
C LEU A 179 12.45 6.08 2.19
N ARG A 180 11.39 6.88 2.03
CA ARG A 180 11.49 8.32 1.78
C ARG A 180 12.09 9.11 2.95
N ARG A 181 11.85 8.68 4.19
CA ARG A 181 12.53 9.23 5.38
C ARG A 181 14.02 8.88 5.41
N GLN A 182 14.39 7.67 5.00
CA GLN A 182 15.79 7.21 4.97
C GLN A 182 16.61 7.78 3.80
N PHE A 183 15.96 8.05 2.67
CA PHE A 183 16.61 8.52 1.44
C PHE A 183 15.90 9.77 0.88
N PRO A 184 16.09 10.96 1.49
CA PRO A 184 15.30 12.15 1.15
C PRO A 184 15.47 12.67 -0.29
N THR A 185 16.56 12.32 -0.97
CA THR A 185 16.83 12.69 -2.37
C THR A 185 16.32 11.67 -3.39
N PHE A 186 15.80 10.52 -2.93
CA PHE A 186 15.35 9.42 -3.77
C PHE A 186 13.97 9.72 -4.37
N GLY A 187 13.88 9.69 -5.70
CA GLY A 187 12.66 10.03 -6.42
C GLY A 187 11.53 9.02 -6.20
N GLY A 188 10.28 9.48 -6.36
CA GLY A 188 9.09 8.64 -6.25
C GLY A 188 8.61 8.46 -4.81
N LEU A 189 8.35 7.21 -4.42
CA LEU A 189 7.84 6.81 -3.10
C LEU A 189 6.59 7.61 -2.63
N GLN A 190 5.70 7.92 -3.57
CA GLN A 190 4.45 8.64 -3.35
C GLN A 190 3.31 7.69 -3.00
N GLU A 191 2.25 8.19 -2.34
CA GLU A 191 1.07 7.41 -1.97
C GLU A 191 0.46 6.70 -3.21
N PRO A 192 0.32 5.36 -3.22
CA PRO A 192 -0.01 4.62 -4.46
C PRO A 192 -1.35 5.00 -5.08
N VAL A 193 -2.29 5.52 -4.28
CA VAL A 193 -3.60 6.01 -4.73
C VAL A 193 -3.49 7.14 -5.76
N LEU A 194 -2.41 7.93 -5.74
CA LEU A 194 -2.18 9.00 -6.72
C LEU A 194 -2.05 8.47 -8.15
N GLY A 195 -1.57 7.24 -8.32
CA GLY A 195 -1.53 6.56 -9.62
C GLY A 195 -2.91 6.19 -10.16
N GLU A 196 -3.90 5.95 -9.29
CA GLU A 196 -5.27 5.66 -9.74
C GLU A 196 -5.97 6.89 -10.35
N ILE A 197 -5.54 8.09 -9.96
CA ILE A 197 -6.09 9.38 -10.41
C ILE A 197 -5.13 10.16 -11.32
N LEU A 198 -3.96 9.59 -11.66
CA LEU A 198 -2.90 10.20 -12.48
C LEU A 198 -2.42 11.56 -11.93
N GLN A 199 -2.17 11.60 -10.61
CA GLN A 199 -1.64 12.76 -9.89
C GLN A 199 -0.33 12.44 -9.16
N PHE A 200 0.54 11.62 -9.76
CA PHE A 200 1.92 11.57 -9.29
C PHE A 200 2.65 12.87 -9.62
N GLU A 201 3.42 13.39 -8.67
CA GLU A 201 4.44 14.39 -8.98
C GLU A 201 5.55 13.77 -9.85
N PRO A 202 6.11 14.48 -10.84
CA PRO A 202 7.09 13.90 -11.74
C PRO A 202 8.36 13.41 -11.01
N MET A 203 8.77 12.17 -11.28
CA MET A 203 10.01 11.59 -10.76
C MET A 203 11.20 12.04 -11.62
N THR A 204 11.76 13.21 -11.30
CA THR A 204 12.87 13.83 -12.03
C THR A 204 14.25 13.31 -11.65
N THR A 205 14.40 12.70 -10.47
CA THR A 205 15.64 12.09 -9.97
C THR A 205 15.62 10.56 -10.10
N ASP A 206 16.78 9.94 -9.89
CA ASP A 206 16.86 8.49 -9.67
C ASP A 206 16.08 8.09 -8.41
N GLY A 207 15.34 6.99 -8.50
CA GLY A 207 14.23 6.73 -7.60
C GLY A 207 13.40 5.50 -7.94
N ALA A 208 12.38 5.24 -7.13
CA ALA A 208 11.40 4.18 -7.37
C ALA A 208 10.00 4.53 -6.85
N GLN A 209 8.98 4.06 -7.57
CA GLN A 209 7.58 4.20 -7.23
C GLN A 209 6.91 2.82 -7.25
N ILE A 210 6.22 2.46 -6.18
CA ILE A 210 5.37 1.27 -6.16
C ILE A 210 3.99 1.67 -6.68
N MET A 211 3.44 0.88 -7.61
CA MET A 211 2.18 1.15 -8.29
C MET A 211 1.27 -0.09 -8.28
N LEU A 212 -0.03 0.15 -8.29
CA LEU A 212 -1.02 -0.88 -8.54
C LEU A 212 -1.31 -0.95 -10.04
N ASN A 213 -1.14 -2.13 -10.65
CA ASN A 213 -1.35 -2.29 -12.10
C ASN A 213 -2.84 -2.23 -12.54
N GLY A 214 -3.78 -1.99 -11.61
CA GLY A 214 -5.23 -1.98 -11.86
C GLY A 214 -5.90 -3.36 -11.84
N GLY A 215 -5.14 -4.45 -11.94
CA GLY A 215 -5.62 -5.84 -11.77
C GLY A 215 -5.46 -6.38 -10.34
N GLY A 216 -5.10 -5.53 -9.38
CA GLY A 216 -4.81 -5.92 -8.00
C GLY A 216 -3.37 -6.44 -7.77
N HIS A 217 -2.45 -6.23 -8.72
CA HIS A 217 -1.06 -6.67 -8.63
C HIS A 217 -0.12 -5.48 -8.45
N TRP A 218 0.80 -5.60 -7.49
CA TRP A 218 1.79 -4.58 -7.15
C TRP A 218 3.05 -4.73 -8.00
N VAL A 219 3.55 -3.62 -8.54
CA VAL A 219 4.77 -3.55 -9.35
C VAL A 219 5.62 -2.35 -8.92
N THR A 220 6.90 -2.34 -9.28
CA THR A 220 7.79 -1.19 -9.02
C THR A 220 8.30 -0.61 -10.31
N VAL A 221 8.17 0.71 -10.46
CA VAL A 221 8.83 1.47 -11.52
C VAL A 221 10.05 2.10 -10.90
N CYS A 222 11.24 1.94 -11.48
CA CYS A 222 12.43 2.67 -11.04
C CYS A 222 13.07 3.47 -12.17
N ARG A 223 13.68 4.60 -11.80
CA ARG A 223 14.56 5.41 -12.65
C ARG A 223 15.97 5.31 -12.08
N ALA A 224 16.92 4.90 -12.91
CA ALA A 224 18.33 4.77 -12.54
C ALA A 224 19.20 5.08 -13.76
N ASN A 225 20.15 6.02 -13.65
CA ASN A 225 21.01 6.46 -14.76
C ASN A 225 20.21 6.82 -16.03
N SER A 226 19.11 7.56 -15.86
CA SER A 226 18.14 7.92 -16.93
C SER A 226 17.36 6.76 -17.57
N GLU A 227 17.65 5.50 -17.27
CA GLU A 227 16.81 4.35 -17.67
C GLU A 227 15.58 4.23 -16.78
N ILE A 228 14.42 3.93 -17.38
CA ILE A 228 13.20 3.57 -16.64
C ILE A 228 12.97 2.07 -16.76
N LYS A 229 12.80 1.38 -15.64
CA LYS A 229 12.51 -0.06 -15.57
C LYS A 229 11.18 -0.34 -14.89
N LEU A 230 10.40 -1.26 -15.45
CA LEU A 230 9.27 -1.89 -14.78
C LEU A 230 9.72 -3.23 -14.19
N LEU A 231 9.72 -3.31 -12.86
CA LEU A 231 10.10 -4.47 -12.08
C LEU A 231 8.83 -5.19 -11.60
N ASP A 232 8.60 -6.37 -12.16
CA ASP A 232 7.38 -7.14 -11.96
C ASP A 232 7.71 -8.59 -11.58
N SER A 233 7.33 -8.99 -10.36
CA SER A 233 7.55 -10.34 -9.83
C SER A 233 6.74 -11.45 -10.51
N LYS A 234 5.75 -11.14 -11.34
CA LYS A 234 5.04 -12.12 -12.18
C LYS A 234 5.46 -12.09 -13.64
N ASN A 235 6.20 -11.05 -14.07
CA ASN A 235 6.55 -10.79 -15.47
C ASN A 235 5.30 -10.70 -16.40
N GLU A 236 4.18 -10.17 -15.90
CA GLU A 236 2.97 -9.84 -16.67
C GLU A 236 3.22 -8.63 -17.59
N GLY A 237 4.04 -7.68 -17.14
CA GLY A 237 4.47 -6.53 -17.93
C GLY A 237 3.48 -5.36 -17.93
N LEU A 238 3.45 -4.61 -19.04
CA LEU A 238 2.66 -3.38 -19.17
C LEU A 238 1.20 -3.65 -19.54
N ASN A 239 0.30 -2.89 -18.92
CA ASN A 239 -1.10 -2.76 -19.33
C ASN A 239 -1.47 -1.28 -19.44
N SER A 240 -2.63 -0.96 -20.01
CA SER A 240 -3.03 0.44 -20.28
C SER A 240 -3.01 1.35 -19.05
N LYS A 241 -3.55 0.91 -17.90
CA LYS A 241 -3.56 1.72 -16.67
C LYS A 241 -2.15 1.94 -16.11
N LEU A 242 -1.30 0.93 -16.18
CA LEU A 242 0.09 1.03 -15.74
C LEU A 242 0.91 1.93 -16.67
N SER A 243 0.68 1.85 -17.99
CA SER A 243 1.30 2.75 -18.98
C SER A 243 0.94 4.22 -18.71
N SER A 244 -0.34 4.54 -18.48
CA SER A 244 -0.76 5.91 -18.13
C SER A 244 -0.12 6.41 -16.83
N GLN A 245 -0.01 5.55 -15.81
CA GLN A 245 0.69 5.89 -14.55
C GLN A 245 2.18 6.17 -14.76
N ILE A 246 2.86 5.38 -15.58
CA ILE A 246 4.29 5.56 -15.87
C ILE A 246 4.52 6.84 -16.70
N ILE A 247 3.66 7.16 -17.67
CA ILE A 247 3.77 8.41 -18.42
C ILE A 247 3.49 9.62 -17.52
N ASN A 248 2.51 9.53 -16.60
CA ASN A 248 2.22 10.57 -15.62
C ASN A 248 3.41 10.83 -14.65
N LEU A 249 4.07 9.76 -14.18
CA LEU A 249 5.21 9.85 -13.27
C LEU A 249 6.51 10.29 -13.97
N CYS A 250 6.80 9.75 -15.17
CA CYS A 250 8.14 9.80 -15.76
C CYS A 250 8.23 10.48 -17.13
N GLY A 251 7.09 10.79 -17.76
CA GLY A 251 7.01 11.37 -19.10
C GLY A 251 7.22 12.88 -19.13
N ASP A 252 7.81 13.37 -20.22
CA ASP A 252 8.01 14.80 -20.43
C ASP A 252 6.67 15.52 -20.69
N LYS A 253 6.31 16.44 -19.80
CA LYS A 253 5.16 17.35 -19.97
C LYS A 253 5.33 18.33 -21.15
N VAL A 254 6.48 18.33 -21.83
CA VAL A 254 6.90 19.31 -22.85
C VAL A 254 6.56 18.86 -24.29
N GLY A 255 5.77 17.80 -24.46
CA GLY A 255 5.12 17.48 -25.74
C GLY A 255 6.04 17.02 -26.90
N ARG A 256 7.29 16.64 -26.63
CA ARG A 256 8.19 16.10 -27.66
C ARG A 256 7.90 14.61 -27.87
N SER A 257 7.31 14.28 -29.02
CA SER A 257 6.68 12.99 -29.37
C SER A 257 7.61 11.77 -29.52
N LEU A 258 8.79 11.74 -28.89
CA LEU A 258 9.73 10.61 -28.97
C LEU A 258 9.23 9.34 -28.25
N GLY A 259 8.32 9.51 -27.28
CA GLY A 259 7.78 8.42 -26.48
C GLY A 259 8.72 7.98 -25.37
N LEU A 260 8.15 7.51 -24.27
CA LEU A 260 8.86 7.14 -23.06
C LEU A 260 9.30 5.67 -23.16
N GLN A 261 10.60 5.41 -23.28
CA GLN A 261 11.12 4.04 -23.30
C GLN A 261 11.12 3.45 -21.89
N VAL A 262 10.48 2.29 -21.74
CA VAL A 262 10.45 1.50 -20.50
C VAL A 262 11.10 0.14 -20.74
N GLN A 263 12.05 -0.22 -19.90
CA GLN A 263 12.71 -1.52 -19.88
C GLN A 263 11.95 -2.49 -18.98
N LEU A 264 11.72 -3.71 -19.46
CA LEU A 264 11.03 -4.80 -18.77
C LEU A 264 12.04 -5.94 -18.59
N PRO A 265 12.92 -5.87 -17.57
CA PRO A 265 13.81 -6.98 -17.23
C PRO A 265 12.99 -8.17 -16.71
N VAL A 266 13.37 -9.37 -17.14
CA VAL A 266 12.79 -10.62 -16.62
C VAL A 266 13.25 -10.78 -15.18
N MET A 267 12.34 -10.65 -14.23
CA MET A 267 12.58 -10.79 -12.78
C MET A 267 12.56 -12.25 -12.35
N HIS A 268 13.19 -12.58 -11.21
CA HIS A 268 12.99 -13.88 -10.58
C HIS A 268 11.52 -13.98 -10.12
N PRO A 269 10.73 -14.95 -10.63
CA PRO A 269 9.30 -14.95 -10.41
C PRO A 269 8.94 -15.27 -8.96
N GLN A 270 7.93 -14.57 -8.43
CA GLN A 270 7.30 -14.96 -7.16
C GLN A 270 6.63 -16.33 -7.28
N ARG A 271 6.54 -17.03 -6.14
CA ARG A 271 5.70 -18.23 -6.00
C ARG A 271 4.35 -17.83 -5.40
N GLY A 272 3.25 -18.36 -5.93
CA GLY A 272 1.90 -17.97 -5.49
C GLY A 272 1.52 -16.54 -5.88
N SER A 273 0.38 -16.05 -5.40
CA SER A 273 -0.25 -14.81 -5.88
C SER A 273 -0.15 -13.61 -4.92
N SER A 274 -0.09 -13.83 -3.60
CA SER A 274 -0.20 -12.79 -2.56
C SER A 274 1.04 -11.91 -2.37
N ASP A 275 2.24 -12.43 -2.66
CA ASP A 275 3.50 -11.77 -2.26
C ASP A 275 3.99 -10.67 -3.22
N CYS A 276 3.19 -10.26 -4.22
CA CYS A 276 3.58 -9.19 -5.15
C CYS A 276 3.96 -7.88 -4.45
N GLY A 277 3.25 -7.53 -3.36
CA GLY A 277 3.59 -6.36 -2.54
C GLY A 277 4.94 -6.50 -1.83
N LEU A 278 5.31 -7.69 -1.36
CA LEU A 278 6.64 -7.93 -0.75
C LEU A 278 7.76 -7.75 -1.76
N PHE A 279 7.59 -8.29 -2.97
CA PHE A 279 8.58 -8.10 -4.04
C PHE A 279 8.67 -6.64 -4.46
N ALA A 280 7.55 -5.92 -4.61
CA ALA A 280 7.59 -4.51 -4.96
C ALA A 280 8.31 -3.66 -3.88
N VAL A 281 8.04 -3.90 -2.59
CA VAL A 281 8.77 -3.23 -1.49
C VAL A 281 10.26 -3.59 -1.49
N ALA A 282 10.60 -4.85 -1.72
CA ALA A 282 11.99 -5.29 -1.79
C ALA A 282 12.74 -4.69 -2.99
N TYR A 283 12.08 -4.57 -4.15
CA TYR A 283 12.64 -3.93 -5.34
C TYR A 283 12.91 -2.44 -5.08
N ALA A 284 11.94 -1.69 -4.55
CA ALA A 284 12.12 -0.28 -4.21
C ALA A 284 13.22 -0.08 -3.16
N THR A 285 13.29 -0.97 -2.15
CA THR A 285 14.36 -0.97 -1.14
C THR A 285 15.72 -1.22 -1.78
N GLU A 286 15.85 -2.26 -2.60
CA GLU A 286 17.11 -2.61 -3.27
C GLU A 286 17.63 -1.46 -4.15
N VAL A 287 16.76 -0.77 -4.90
CA VAL A 287 17.16 0.43 -5.68
C VAL A 287 17.59 1.58 -4.77
N ALA A 288 16.90 1.82 -3.64
CA ALA A 288 17.27 2.87 -2.69
C ALA A 288 18.66 2.64 -2.04
N PHE A 289 19.06 1.38 -1.87
CA PHE A 289 20.42 0.99 -1.44
C PHE A 289 21.43 0.91 -2.59
N GLY A 290 21.13 1.43 -3.79
CA GLY A 290 22.02 1.43 -4.97
C GLY A 290 22.19 0.06 -5.64
N GLY A 291 21.36 -0.92 -5.27
CA GLY A 291 21.37 -2.28 -5.78
C GLY A 291 20.63 -2.47 -7.10
N ARG A 292 20.64 -3.71 -7.60
CA ARG A 292 20.01 -4.10 -8.87
C ARG A 292 19.00 -5.23 -8.64
N PRO A 293 17.70 -4.91 -8.53
CA PRO A 293 16.65 -5.89 -8.29
C PRO A 293 16.64 -7.05 -9.30
N GLU A 294 16.93 -6.77 -10.57
CA GLU A 294 16.92 -7.77 -11.64
C GLU A 294 18.03 -8.81 -11.50
N LEU A 295 19.14 -8.47 -10.81
CA LEU A 295 20.25 -9.39 -10.53
C LEU A 295 20.03 -10.21 -9.25
N THR A 296 19.07 -9.80 -8.41
CA THR A 296 18.87 -10.30 -7.06
C THR A 296 17.85 -11.44 -7.00
N VAL A 297 18.16 -12.48 -6.21
CA VAL A 297 17.26 -13.60 -5.93
C VAL A 297 16.86 -13.54 -4.45
N PHE A 298 15.70 -12.95 -4.18
CA PHE A 298 15.17 -12.81 -2.83
C PHE A 298 14.74 -14.16 -2.23
N ASP A 299 14.94 -14.34 -0.92
CA ASP A 299 14.35 -15.46 -0.19
C ASP A 299 12.93 -15.13 0.26
N GLN A 300 11.97 -15.38 -0.65
CA GLN A 300 10.55 -15.15 -0.46
C GLN A 300 9.99 -15.64 0.90
N LYS A 301 10.52 -16.76 1.44
CA LYS A 301 10.07 -17.29 2.74
C LYS A 301 10.38 -16.34 3.90
N ALA A 302 11.48 -15.60 3.83
CA ALA A 302 11.93 -14.69 4.88
C ALA A 302 11.40 -13.24 4.69
N MET A 303 11.04 -12.85 3.46
CA MET A 303 10.65 -11.46 3.12
C MET A 303 9.52 -10.90 3.99
N ARG A 304 8.53 -11.72 4.33
CA ARG A 304 7.33 -11.29 5.09
C ARG A 304 7.66 -10.94 6.54
N LYS A 305 8.39 -11.82 7.22
CA LYS A 305 8.94 -11.56 8.57
C LYS A 305 9.88 -10.35 8.55
N HIS A 306 10.75 -10.26 7.54
CA HIS A 306 11.68 -9.14 7.37
C HIS A 306 10.97 -7.80 7.22
N LEU A 307 9.90 -7.71 6.41
CA LEU A 307 9.10 -6.49 6.28
C LEU A 307 8.47 -6.09 7.62
N LYS A 308 7.90 -7.04 8.38
CA LYS A 308 7.35 -6.76 9.71
C LYS A 308 8.42 -6.17 10.64
N CYS A 309 9.60 -6.77 10.71
CA CYS A 309 10.72 -6.24 11.52
C CYS A 309 11.23 -4.87 11.02
N CYS A 310 11.20 -4.59 9.71
CA CYS A 310 11.57 -3.27 9.16
C CYS A 310 10.55 -2.18 9.53
N LEU A 311 9.25 -2.53 9.55
CA LEU A 311 8.19 -1.61 9.95
C LEU A 311 8.23 -1.34 11.46
N GLU A 312 8.46 -2.39 12.26
CA GLU A 312 8.62 -2.35 13.72
C GLU A 312 9.82 -1.50 14.16
N SER A 313 10.99 -1.73 13.57
CA SER A 313 12.19 -0.91 13.78
C SER A 313 12.19 0.44 13.06
N GLN A 314 11.11 0.77 12.33
CA GLN A 314 10.97 1.95 11.48
C GLN A 314 12.14 2.19 10.52
N LYS A 315 12.79 1.10 10.09
CA LYS A 315 14.00 1.12 9.28
C LYS A 315 13.98 -0.01 8.25
N MET A 316 13.78 0.38 7.00
CA MET A 316 13.93 -0.48 5.84
C MET A 316 15.41 -0.86 5.67
N THR A 317 15.65 -2.15 5.50
CA THR A 317 16.97 -2.74 5.23
C THR A 317 16.88 -3.70 4.06
N PRO A 318 17.98 -3.96 3.31
CA PRO A 318 17.98 -4.84 2.15
C PRO A 318 17.35 -6.21 2.48
N PHE A 319 16.45 -6.66 1.60
CA PHE A 319 15.66 -7.87 1.87
C PHE A 319 16.52 -9.14 1.80
N PRO A 320 16.15 -10.21 2.54
CA PRO A 320 16.84 -11.49 2.54
C PRO A 320 17.02 -12.05 1.13
N ARG A 321 18.23 -12.54 0.85
CA ARG A 321 18.62 -13.12 -0.44
C ARG A 321 18.93 -14.60 -0.26
N LYS A 322 18.74 -15.39 -1.31
CA LYS A 322 19.19 -16.79 -1.31
C LYS A 322 20.70 -16.86 -1.50
N ASN A 323 21.33 -17.78 -0.78
CA ASN A 323 22.72 -18.17 -1.02
C ASN A 323 22.80 -19.05 -2.28
N CYS A 324 22.63 -18.44 -3.45
CA CYS A 324 22.82 -19.04 -4.76
C CYS A 324 23.64 -18.10 -5.66
N ALA A 325 24.12 -18.62 -6.80
CA ALA A 325 24.78 -17.78 -7.79
C ALA A 325 23.88 -16.60 -8.17
N GLN A 326 24.43 -15.38 -8.12
CA GLN A 326 23.71 -14.17 -8.53
C GLN A 326 23.44 -14.23 -10.04
N ARG A 327 22.35 -13.57 -10.47
CA ARG A 327 22.07 -13.48 -11.91
C ARG A 327 23.03 -12.45 -12.50
N THR A 328 23.78 -12.83 -13.54
CA THR A 328 24.61 -11.90 -14.31
C THR A 328 23.74 -11.14 -15.31
N SER A 329 24.12 -9.92 -15.68
CA SER A 329 23.43 -9.12 -16.70
C SER A 329 23.19 -9.88 -18.01
N ARG A 330 24.17 -10.68 -18.46
CA ARG A 330 24.07 -11.57 -19.64
C ARG A 330 22.92 -12.58 -19.57
N ASN A 331 22.43 -12.91 -18.38
CA ASN A 331 21.40 -13.94 -18.13
C ASN A 331 20.05 -13.33 -17.73
N VAL A 332 19.93 -12.00 -17.73
CA VAL A 332 18.66 -11.29 -17.53
C VAL A 332 18.17 -10.82 -18.89
N GLY A 333 17.22 -11.55 -19.48
CA GLY A 333 16.49 -11.06 -20.64
C GLY A 333 15.78 -9.75 -20.31
N CYS A 334 15.74 -8.81 -21.25
CA CYS A 334 15.05 -7.52 -21.09
C CYS A 334 14.32 -7.19 -22.39
N LYS A 335 13.12 -6.64 -22.29
CA LYS A 335 12.36 -6.09 -23.43
C LYS A 335 12.23 -4.58 -23.26
N ALA A 336 12.41 -3.81 -24.32
CA ALA A 336 12.09 -2.39 -24.33
C ALA A 336 10.69 -2.17 -24.91
N GLN A 337 9.90 -1.26 -24.32
CA GLN A 337 8.60 -0.85 -24.85
C GLN A 337 8.47 0.67 -24.79
N THR A 338 8.15 1.28 -25.93
CA THR A 338 7.87 2.71 -26.02
C THR A 338 6.42 2.99 -25.62
N LEU A 339 6.25 3.83 -24.60
CA LEU A 339 4.95 4.37 -24.19
C LEU A 339 4.69 5.72 -24.87
N ARG A 340 3.44 5.98 -25.24
CA ARG A 340 2.96 7.23 -25.85
C ARG A 340 1.64 7.63 -25.18
N ASN A 341 1.40 8.95 -25.10
CA ASN A 341 0.13 9.53 -24.68
C ASN A 341 -0.98 9.25 -25.71
#